data_AF-A0A836XEC4-F1
#
_entry.id   AF-A0A836XEC4-F1
#
_cell.length_a   1.000
_cell.length_b   1.000
_cell.length_c   1.000
_cell.angle_alpha   90.00
_cell.angle_beta   90.00
_cell.angle_gamma   90.00
#
_symmetry.space_group_name_H-M   'P 1'
#
loop_
_entity.id
_entity.type
_entity.pdbx_description
1 polymer ?
#
loop_
_entity_poly.entity_id
_entity_poly.type
_entity_poly.pdbx_seq_one_letter_code
_entity_poly.pdbx_strand_id
1 'polypeptide(L)'
;AGVKVIEGVSLTSTGVFRLQASCGTLTSTSNPILVESAPSMRQYWGDVHAHGWGDSTMHLMHLRSDRLDPAARHAQARRLGRFDFCCPASMSMDPARREETFGAYRDACAQHDEPGRYVPFLAYEAHPKAGDRQVIFRDYREEPIPPPMRDPMERVIECYGERDDVLLQVHIGGDPPHWDIHRPARERFLEVCSGFGCAEWLLQEALQLGYEPGVCAASDLHLGWMGGPRSVETFRGRFGQKYPMRQRDSAYGTGPVTAIQAPELTRDSLWTAIEARHTVGTSGARMILALHLGNAQAGDSVAIGARDQLDMHFRVHACAPLARIDVIAGVHRLHTYDPQERLDWEATLSLPATEVPGRWVYLRVEQADGEWGWTSPIYLERDKIPPAAEGLPAWNDCACGESGEVALEGDSAAVHLAELRSYLEREEQIDRFNDLTPAGILHLAVGNCAQFRCRWGEQRLPMTIRWFFEFEIPKIRFDFGWRDYGAMPENQLGPELMTRYE
;
A
#
# COMPACT_ATOMS: atom_id res chain seq x y z
N ALA A 1 23.36 20.77 10.08
CA ALA A 1 23.74 19.53 9.38
C ALA A 1 22.59 19.13 8.47
N GLY A 2 22.84 18.62 7.26
CA GLY A 2 21.81 18.34 6.26
C GLY A 2 22.30 17.38 5.19
N VAL A 3 21.49 17.20 4.12
CA VAL A 3 21.82 16.33 2.98
C VAL A 3 23.10 16.80 2.30
N LYS A 4 24.06 15.88 2.12
CA LYS A 4 25.24 16.06 1.29
C LYS A 4 25.03 15.34 -0.04
N VAL A 5 25.40 15.99 -1.14
CA VAL A 5 25.41 15.39 -2.48
C VAL A 5 26.84 15.09 -2.86
N ILE A 6 27.11 13.85 -3.28
CA ILE A 6 28.41 13.44 -3.79
C ILE A 6 28.25 13.36 -5.31
N GLU A 7 28.90 14.28 -6.01
CA GLU A 7 28.84 14.39 -7.47
C GLU A 7 29.88 13.48 -8.13
N GLY A 8 29.66 13.14 -9.40
CA GLY A 8 30.63 12.40 -10.23
C GLY A 8 30.75 10.90 -9.95
N VAL A 9 29.85 10.34 -9.14
CA VAL A 9 29.76 8.89 -8.94
C VAL A 9 29.01 8.26 -10.11
N SER A 10 29.59 7.25 -10.75
CA SER A 10 28.96 6.50 -11.85
C SER A 10 29.20 5.00 -11.70
N LEU A 11 28.20 4.21 -12.08
CA LEU A 11 28.29 2.76 -12.22
C LEU A 11 28.44 2.46 -13.71
N THR A 12 29.53 1.82 -14.10
CA THR A 12 29.92 1.65 -15.52
C THR A 12 29.68 0.24 -16.05
N SER A 13 29.32 -0.71 -15.19
CA SER A 13 28.95 -2.07 -15.57
C SER A 13 27.49 -2.34 -15.25
N THR A 14 26.87 -3.22 -16.03
CA THR A 14 25.53 -3.73 -15.77
C THR A 14 25.54 -4.62 -14.54
N GLY A 15 24.43 -4.64 -13.80
CA GLY A 15 24.26 -5.46 -12.59
C GLY A 15 23.47 -4.75 -11.51
N VAL A 16 23.34 -5.40 -10.36
CA VAL A 16 22.67 -4.86 -9.17
C VAL A 16 23.73 -4.37 -8.20
N PHE A 17 23.62 -3.12 -7.79
CA PHE A 17 24.56 -2.47 -6.89
C PHE A 17 23.83 -1.94 -5.67
N ARG A 18 24.51 -1.95 -4.52
CA ARG A 18 24.11 -1.25 -3.31
C ARG A 18 25.32 -0.49 -2.81
N LEU A 19 25.17 0.81 -2.56
CA LEU A 19 26.25 1.68 -2.10
C LEU A 19 26.29 1.65 -0.58
N GLN A 20 27.47 1.41 -0.01
CA GLN A 20 27.67 1.46 1.43
C GLN A 20 28.34 2.78 1.81
N ALA A 21 27.84 3.41 2.87
CA ALA A 21 28.44 4.60 3.46
C ALA A 21 28.63 4.41 4.96
N SER A 22 29.74 4.94 5.48
CA SER A 22 30.07 4.89 6.91
C SER A 22 30.48 6.27 7.43
N CYS A 23 30.04 6.61 8.63
CA CYS A 23 30.41 7.83 9.34
C CYS A 23 30.48 7.55 10.84
N GLY A 24 31.68 7.56 11.42
CA GLY A 24 31.88 7.13 12.80
C GLY A 24 31.49 5.66 12.98
N THR A 25 30.53 5.40 13.87
CA THR A 25 29.97 4.05 14.13
C THR A 25 28.78 3.71 13.24
N LEU A 26 28.21 4.69 12.52
CA LEU A 26 27.08 4.45 11.63
C LEU A 26 27.57 3.87 10.31
N THR A 27 26.98 2.75 9.89
CA THR A 27 27.14 2.18 8.56
C THR A 27 25.77 1.89 7.99
N SER A 28 25.55 2.26 6.73
CA SER A 28 24.26 2.08 6.05
C SER A 28 24.49 1.70 4.60
N THR A 29 23.53 0.96 4.05
CA THR A 29 23.53 0.47 2.67
C THR A 29 22.36 1.12 1.93
N SER A 30 22.56 1.54 0.68
CA SER A 30 21.50 2.11 -0.14
C SER A 30 20.47 1.05 -0.56
N ASN A 31 19.31 1.51 -1.04
CA ASN A 31 18.41 0.71 -1.85
C ASN A 31 19.16 0.11 -3.07
N PRO A 32 18.66 -1.00 -3.65
CA PRO A 32 19.25 -1.58 -4.85
C PRO A 32 19.20 -0.62 -6.04
N ILE A 33 20.27 -0.64 -6.83
CA ILE A 33 20.42 0.11 -8.07
C ILE A 33 20.62 -0.93 -9.18
N LEU A 34 19.62 -1.11 -10.03
CA LEU A 34 19.73 -1.94 -11.22
C LEU A 34 20.31 -1.12 -12.37
N VAL A 35 21.48 -1.52 -12.86
CA VAL A 35 22.14 -0.90 -14.01
C VAL A 35 22.00 -1.84 -15.21
N GLU A 36 21.32 -1.36 -16.23
CA GLU A 36 21.07 -2.08 -17.47
C GLU A 36 21.59 -1.28 -18.68
N SER A 37 21.92 -1.99 -19.75
CA SER A 37 22.32 -1.36 -21.01
C SER A 37 21.08 -0.92 -21.78
N ALA A 38 20.90 0.40 -21.94
CA ALA A 38 19.77 1.00 -22.66
C ALA A 38 18.41 0.36 -22.32
N PRO A 39 17.99 0.34 -21.04
CA PRO A 39 16.72 -0.27 -20.66
C PRO A 39 15.56 0.46 -21.33
N SER A 40 14.57 -0.30 -21.83
CA SER A 40 13.35 0.25 -22.43
C SER A 40 12.43 0.93 -21.43
N MET A 41 12.51 0.52 -20.16
CA MET A 41 11.73 1.05 -19.04
C MET A 41 12.66 1.31 -17.86
N ARG A 42 12.39 2.37 -17.12
CA ARG A 42 13.09 2.74 -15.88
C ARG A 42 12.08 2.79 -14.75
N GLN A 43 12.55 2.56 -13.52
CA GLN A 43 11.73 2.63 -12.33
C GLN A 43 11.88 4.00 -11.67
N TYR A 44 10.77 4.74 -11.64
CA TYR A 44 10.68 6.05 -11.00
C TYR A 44 9.92 5.93 -9.69
N TRP A 45 10.38 6.58 -8.63
CA TRP A 45 9.82 6.47 -7.30
C TRP A 45 9.08 7.73 -6.88
N GLY A 46 7.92 7.56 -6.25
CA GLY A 46 7.13 8.69 -5.79
C GLY A 46 6.09 8.34 -4.74
N ASP A 47 5.44 9.39 -4.26
CA ASP A 47 4.35 9.34 -3.29
C ASP A 47 3.10 9.91 -3.96
N VAL A 48 2.12 9.05 -4.20
CA VAL A 48 0.91 9.37 -4.99
C VAL A 48 -0.22 9.94 -4.13
N HIS A 49 -0.07 9.93 -2.81
CA HIS A 49 -1.11 10.39 -1.92
C HIS A 49 -0.51 10.93 -0.62
N ALA A 50 -0.59 12.24 -0.46
CA ALA A 50 -0.18 12.98 0.72
C ALA A 50 -0.94 14.31 0.75
N HIS A 51 -1.08 14.96 1.90
CA HIS A 51 -1.95 16.15 2.05
C HIS A 51 -1.19 17.32 2.58
N GLY A 52 -1.47 18.55 2.13
CA GLY A 52 -0.75 19.77 2.51
C GLY A 52 -1.60 20.87 3.13
N TRP A 53 -1.09 22.09 3.09
CA TRP A 53 -1.79 23.27 3.60
C TRP A 53 -3.17 23.43 2.97
N GLY A 54 -4.13 23.83 3.78
CA GLY A 54 -5.45 24.27 3.32
C GLY A 54 -6.60 23.44 3.85
N ASP A 55 -6.34 22.50 4.78
CA ASP A 55 -7.39 21.73 5.41
C ASP A 55 -8.12 22.53 6.51
N SER A 56 -9.44 22.57 6.44
CA SER A 56 -10.30 23.27 7.42
C SER A 56 -10.74 22.39 8.60
N THR A 57 -10.50 21.09 8.55
CA THR A 57 -10.90 20.10 9.56
C THR A 57 -9.75 19.63 10.44
N MET A 58 -8.51 19.72 9.96
CA MET A 58 -7.31 19.30 10.67
C MET A 58 -6.42 20.50 10.99
N HIS A 59 -6.39 20.86 12.28
CA HIS A 59 -5.69 22.07 12.76
C HIS A 59 -4.22 22.14 12.35
N LEU A 60 -3.52 20.99 12.32
CA LEU A 60 -2.12 20.91 11.90
C LEU A 60 -1.90 21.46 10.48
N MET A 61 -2.88 21.28 9.60
CA MET A 61 -2.80 21.57 8.16
C MET A 61 -3.54 22.83 7.75
N HIS A 62 -4.31 23.40 8.68
CA HIS A 62 -5.01 24.67 8.49
C HIS A 62 -4.04 25.84 8.29
N LEU A 63 -2.98 25.89 9.09
CA LEU A 63 -1.97 26.95 9.01
C LEU A 63 -0.90 26.62 7.97
N ARG A 64 -0.67 27.56 7.05
CA ARG A 64 0.39 27.45 6.05
C ARG A 64 1.75 27.57 6.74
N SER A 65 2.47 26.47 6.82
CA SER A 65 3.86 26.42 7.29
C SER A 65 4.79 26.02 6.16
N ASP A 66 6.08 26.32 6.30
CA ASP A 66 7.11 25.94 5.33
C ASP A 66 7.14 24.44 5.00
N ARG A 67 6.63 23.57 5.87
CA ARG A 67 6.62 22.13 5.62
C ARG A 67 5.31 21.59 5.07
N LEU A 68 4.24 22.38 5.12
CA LEU A 68 2.92 22.02 4.63
C LEU A 68 2.56 22.79 3.35
N ASP A 69 3.32 23.85 3.04
CA ASP A 69 3.25 24.58 1.78
C ASP A 69 3.45 23.64 0.57
N PRO A 70 2.57 23.68 -0.46
CA PRO A 70 2.63 22.76 -1.60
C PRO A 70 3.96 22.80 -2.37
N ALA A 71 4.57 23.97 -2.58
CA ALA A 71 5.86 24.07 -3.28
C ALA A 71 6.99 23.49 -2.42
N ALA A 72 6.99 23.81 -1.12
CA ALA A 72 7.98 23.25 -0.21
C ALA A 72 7.88 21.72 -0.06
N ARG A 73 6.67 21.15 -0.20
CA ARG A 73 6.45 19.70 -0.25
C ARG A 73 7.15 19.05 -1.42
N HIS A 74 6.94 19.57 -2.63
CA HIS A 74 7.65 19.10 -3.83
C HIS A 74 9.16 19.28 -3.68
N ALA A 75 9.61 20.42 -3.15
CA ALA A 75 11.03 20.67 -2.87
C ALA A 75 11.61 19.62 -1.89
N GLN A 76 10.89 19.29 -0.82
CA GLN A 76 11.29 18.32 0.20
C GLN A 76 11.35 16.89 -0.38
N ALA A 77 10.30 16.47 -1.08
CA ALA A 77 10.23 15.19 -1.78
C ALA A 77 11.43 14.97 -2.70
N ARG A 78 11.70 15.94 -3.56
CA ARG A 78 12.80 15.89 -4.53
C ARG A 78 14.16 15.90 -3.84
N ARG A 79 14.34 16.79 -2.85
CA ARG A 79 15.66 17.02 -2.23
C ARG A 79 16.03 15.98 -1.18
N LEU A 80 15.11 15.67 -0.27
CA LEU A 80 15.33 14.75 0.85
C LEU A 80 14.91 13.34 0.46
N GLY A 81 13.69 13.21 -0.05
CA GLY A 81 13.14 11.92 -0.47
C GLY A 81 13.80 11.35 -1.71
N ARG A 82 14.41 12.17 -2.58
CA ARG A 82 14.90 11.70 -3.88
C ARG A 82 13.79 10.98 -4.65
N PHE A 83 12.58 11.54 -4.58
CA PHE A 83 11.47 11.11 -5.43
C PHE A 83 11.58 11.77 -6.80
N ASP A 84 11.13 11.03 -7.80
CA ASP A 84 11.02 11.43 -9.19
C ASP A 84 9.67 12.11 -9.47
N PHE A 85 8.62 11.76 -8.73
CA PHE A 85 7.30 12.38 -8.81
C PHE A 85 6.58 12.38 -7.45
N CYS A 86 5.63 13.31 -7.24
CA CYS A 86 4.71 13.28 -6.10
C CYS A 86 3.36 13.94 -6.41
N CYS A 87 2.35 13.59 -5.62
CA CYS A 87 0.99 14.14 -5.71
C CYS A 87 0.50 14.69 -4.34
N PRO A 88 1.14 15.73 -3.76
CA PRO A 88 0.56 16.40 -2.59
C PRO A 88 -0.81 16.99 -2.99
N ALA A 89 -1.84 16.61 -2.25
CA ALA A 89 -3.21 17.02 -2.48
C ALA A 89 -3.68 18.06 -1.47
N SER A 90 -4.61 18.89 -1.93
CA SER A 90 -5.52 19.62 -1.04
C SER A 90 -6.63 18.67 -0.57
N MET A 91 -7.12 18.87 0.65
CA MET A 91 -8.22 18.10 1.22
C MET A 91 -9.39 19.04 1.56
N SER A 92 -9.87 19.12 2.80
CA SER A 92 -11.10 19.80 3.18
C SER A 92 -10.95 21.33 3.10
N MET A 93 -10.88 21.89 1.90
CA MET A 93 -10.62 23.31 1.66
C MET A 93 -11.68 24.19 2.30
N ASP A 94 -11.25 25.29 2.92
CA ASP A 94 -12.14 26.36 3.38
C ASP A 94 -12.99 26.86 2.18
N PRO A 95 -14.34 26.81 2.26
CA PRO A 95 -15.23 27.25 1.19
C PRO A 95 -14.95 28.67 0.68
N ALA A 96 -14.48 29.57 1.55
CA ALA A 96 -14.19 30.96 1.18
C ALA A 96 -12.83 31.13 0.50
N ARG A 97 -11.95 30.13 0.57
CA ARG A 97 -10.54 30.21 0.13
C ARG A 97 -10.16 29.13 -0.88
N ARG A 98 -11.12 28.41 -1.46
CA ARG A 98 -10.85 27.27 -2.36
C ARG A 98 -9.96 27.63 -3.55
N GLU A 99 -10.19 28.78 -4.20
CA GLU A 99 -9.33 29.23 -5.31
C GLU A 99 -7.90 29.53 -4.83
N GLU A 100 -7.76 30.18 -3.68
CA GLU A 100 -6.44 30.47 -3.10
C GLU A 100 -5.69 29.18 -2.75
N THR A 101 -6.37 28.24 -2.11
CA THR A 101 -5.79 26.95 -1.71
C THR A 101 -5.44 26.13 -2.94
N PHE A 102 -6.40 25.81 -3.80
CA PHE A 102 -6.15 24.96 -4.98
C PHE A 102 -5.19 25.61 -5.97
N GLY A 103 -5.29 26.94 -6.15
CA GLY A 103 -4.35 27.73 -6.95
C GLY A 103 -2.90 27.58 -6.48
N ALA A 104 -2.64 27.51 -5.17
CA ALA A 104 -1.28 27.30 -4.65
C ALA A 104 -0.70 25.92 -5.01
N TYR A 105 -1.53 24.87 -5.11
CA TYR A 105 -1.09 23.55 -5.57
C TYR A 105 -0.80 23.55 -7.08
N ARG A 106 -1.63 24.24 -7.85
CA ARG A 106 -1.40 24.45 -9.29
C ARG A 106 -0.10 25.22 -9.55
N ASP A 107 0.14 26.30 -8.82
CA ASP A 107 1.38 27.09 -8.92
C ASP A 107 2.61 26.27 -8.51
N ALA A 108 2.48 25.44 -7.46
CA ALA A 108 3.54 24.55 -7.03
C ALA A 108 3.89 23.50 -8.10
N CYS A 109 2.89 22.95 -8.80
CA CYS A 109 3.14 22.08 -9.95
C CYS A 109 3.92 22.85 -11.04
N ALA A 110 3.51 24.07 -11.36
CA ALA A 110 4.18 24.89 -12.38
C ALA A 110 5.64 25.22 -12.02
N GLN A 111 5.91 25.46 -10.74
CA GLN A 111 7.25 25.78 -10.24
C GLN A 111 8.21 24.59 -10.30
N HIS A 112 7.69 23.36 -10.15
CA HIS A 112 8.51 22.16 -9.95
C HIS A 112 8.56 21.21 -11.15
N ASP A 113 7.70 21.38 -12.16
CA ASP A 113 7.67 20.54 -13.36
C ASP A 113 8.94 20.70 -14.18
N GLU A 114 9.83 19.71 -14.07
CA GLU A 114 11.12 19.67 -14.74
C GLU A 114 11.30 18.28 -15.36
N PRO A 115 10.77 18.05 -16.57
CA PRO A 115 10.90 16.77 -17.28
C PRO A 115 12.35 16.28 -17.32
N GLY A 116 12.53 14.99 -17.06
CA GLY A 116 13.84 14.35 -16.90
C GLY A 116 14.44 14.46 -15.50
N ARG A 117 13.83 15.24 -14.58
CA ARG A 117 14.37 15.44 -13.22
C ARG A 117 13.34 15.36 -12.09
N TYR A 118 12.14 15.89 -12.28
CA TYR A 118 11.05 15.81 -11.31
C TYR A 118 9.70 16.14 -11.94
N VAL A 119 8.68 15.33 -11.68
CA VAL A 119 7.31 15.52 -12.21
C VAL A 119 6.30 15.68 -11.06
N PRO A 120 5.75 16.87 -10.83
CA PRO A 120 4.65 17.06 -9.88
C PRO A 120 3.30 16.70 -10.52
N PHE A 121 2.39 16.07 -9.79
CA PHE A 121 0.99 15.95 -10.21
C PHE A 121 0.09 16.78 -9.30
N LEU A 122 -0.87 17.46 -9.91
CA LEU A 122 -1.94 18.15 -9.18
C LEU A 122 -2.93 17.10 -8.67
N ALA A 123 -3.37 17.24 -7.44
CA ALA A 123 -4.34 16.33 -6.84
C ALA A 123 -5.24 17.01 -5.80
N TYR A 124 -6.39 16.39 -5.56
CA TYR A 124 -7.22 16.67 -4.39
C TYR A 124 -7.85 15.37 -3.88
N GLU A 125 -8.14 15.30 -2.59
CA GLU A 125 -8.85 14.14 -2.03
C GLU A 125 -10.36 14.41 -1.98
N ALA A 126 -11.14 13.47 -2.49
CA ALA A 126 -12.58 13.37 -2.29
C ALA A 126 -12.86 12.35 -1.18
N HIS A 127 -13.74 12.70 -0.25
CA HIS A 127 -14.12 11.90 0.90
C HIS A 127 -15.66 11.73 0.97
N PRO A 128 -16.30 11.15 -0.06
CA PRO A 128 -17.72 10.80 -0.03
C PRO A 128 -17.94 9.62 0.92
N LYS A 129 -19.17 9.46 1.43
CA LYS A 129 -19.55 8.31 2.28
C LYS A 129 -19.43 6.94 1.59
N ALA A 130 -19.28 6.92 0.27
CA ALA A 130 -19.08 5.71 -0.51
C ALA A 130 -17.59 5.38 -0.73
N GLY A 131 -16.72 5.97 0.10
CA GLY A 131 -15.28 5.73 0.20
C GLY A 131 -14.41 6.79 -0.46
N ASP A 132 -13.14 6.83 -0.09
CA ASP A 132 -12.25 7.92 -0.47
C ASP A 132 -11.61 7.72 -1.84
N ARG A 133 -11.37 8.83 -2.55
CA ARG A 133 -10.60 8.87 -3.79
C ARG A 133 -9.62 10.02 -3.75
N GLN A 134 -8.36 9.70 -3.96
CA GLN A 134 -7.37 10.68 -4.37
C GLN A 134 -7.58 10.92 -5.88
N VAL A 135 -7.99 12.13 -6.23
CA VAL A 135 -8.23 12.54 -7.61
C VAL A 135 -6.97 13.19 -8.14
N ILE A 136 -6.32 12.54 -9.11
CA ILE A 136 -5.03 12.98 -9.67
C ILE A 136 -5.26 13.44 -11.10
N PHE A 137 -4.80 14.64 -11.42
CA PHE A 137 -4.97 15.25 -12.74
C PHE A 137 -3.70 15.10 -13.56
N ARG A 138 -3.85 14.74 -14.85
CA ARG A 138 -2.74 14.67 -15.79
C ARG A 138 -2.10 16.03 -15.95
N ASP A 139 -2.90 17.02 -16.36
CA ASP A 139 -2.51 18.41 -16.46
C ASP A 139 -2.96 19.20 -15.23
N TYR A 140 -2.22 20.25 -14.91
CA TYR A 140 -2.48 21.13 -13.78
C TYR A 140 -2.85 22.55 -14.22
N ARG A 141 -2.48 22.96 -15.45
CA ARG A 141 -2.46 24.37 -15.86
C ARG A 141 -3.84 25.02 -15.88
N GLU A 142 -4.82 24.31 -16.42
CA GLU A 142 -6.17 24.81 -16.65
C GLU A 142 -7.22 24.02 -15.83
N GLU A 143 -6.78 23.20 -14.86
CA GLU A 143 -7.70 22.39 -14.07
C GLU A 143 -8.58 23.29 -13.19
N PRO A 144 -9.91 23.19 -13.28
CA PRO A 144 -10.84 23.96 -12.45
C PRO A 144 -10.77 23.55 -10.98
N ILE A 145 -11.30 24.41 -10.11
CA ILE A 145 -11.49 24.08 -8.69
C ILE A 145 -12.36 22.81 -8.59
N PRO A 146 -11.94 21.78 -7.83
CA PRO A 146 -12.71 20.54 -7.68
C PRO A 146 -14.04 20.75 -6.94
N PRO A 147 -14.97 19.79 -6.92
CA PRO A 147 -16.13 19.84 -6.02
C PRO A 147 -15.67 19.80 -4.55
N PRO A 148 -16.51 20.23 -3.58
CA PRO A 148 -16.23 20.02 -2.16
C PRO A 148 -15.88 18.56 -1.85
N MET A 149 -14.92 18.34 -0.95
CA MET A 149 -14.42 17.00 -0.64
C MET A 149 -15.53 16.02 -0.22
N ARG A 150 -16.50 16.48 0.57
CA ARG A 150 -17.59 15.63 1.11
C ARG A 150 -18.82 15.56 0.21
N ASP A 151 -18.75 16.05 -1.02
CA ASP A 151 -19.81 15.86 -1.99
C ASP A 151 -20.08 14.36 -2.21
N PRO A 152 -21.31 13.97 -2.57
CA PRO A 152 -21.66 12.57 -2.76
C PRO A 152 -20.91 11.96 -3.95
N MET A 153 -20.79 10.62 -3.97
CA MET A 153 -20.04 9.90 -5.00
C MET A 153 -20.54 10.19 -6.41
N GLU A 154 -21.85 10.35 -6.59
CA GLU A 154 -22.47 10.69 -7.86
C GLU A 154 -21.89 11.97 -8.45
N ARG A 155 -21.54 12.95 -7.60
CA ARG A 155 -20.93 14.20 -8.04
C ARG A 155 -19.47 14.00 -8.44
N VAL A 156 -18.73 13.16 -7.73
CA VAL A 156 -17.36 12.78 -8.11
C VAL A 156 -17.36 12.08 -9.47
N ILE A 157 -18.29 11.14 -9.68
CA ILE A 157 -18.45 10.42 -10.95
C ILE A 157 -18.89 11.37 -12.07
N GLU A 158 -19.84 12.27 -11.82
CA GLU A 158 -20.27 13.26 -12.80
C GLU A 158 -19.11 14.16 -13.27
N CYS A 159 -18.25 14.59 -12.33
CA CYS A 159 -17.12 15.46 -12.64
C CYS A 159 -15.96 14.72 -13.33
N TYR A 160 -15.68 13.48 -12.94
CA TYR A 160 -14.40 12.81 -13.24
C TYR A 160 -14.51 11.40 -13.80
N GLY A 161 -15.64 10.71 -13.65
CA GLY A 161 -15.77 9.29 -13.96
C GLY A 161 -15.51 8.92 -15.42
N GLU A 162 -15.72 9.86 -16.35
CA GLU A 162 -15.53 9.67 -17.79
C GLU A 162 -14.27 10.37 -18.34
N ARG A 163 -13.54 11.11 -17.51
CA ARG A 163 -12.35 11.86 -17.92
C ARG A 163 -11.14 10.94 -18.09
N ASP A 164 -10.44 11.04 -19.21
CA ASP A 164 -9.23 10.24 -19.51
C ASP A 164 -7.93 10.92 -19.06
N ASP A 165 -8.04 12.16 -18.60
CA ASP A 165 -7.00 13.00 -18.02
C ASP A 165 -7.10 13.10 -16.50
N VAL A 166 -7.95 12.26 -15.87
CA VAL A 166 -8.13 12.18 -14.41
C VAL A 166 -8.09 10.72 -13.95
N LEU A 167 -7.31 10.46 -12.90
CA LEU A 167 -7.25 9.18 -12.22
C LEU A 167 -8.01 9.27 -10.91
N LEU A 168 -8.87 8.28 -10.67
CA LEU A 168 -9.51 8.06 -9.38
C LEU A 168 -8.72 6.96 -8.65
N GLN A 169 -7.76 7.38 -7.83
CA GLN A 169 -7.01 6.46 -6.97
C GLN A 169 -7.88 6.07 -5.78
N VAL A 170 -8.22 4.79 -5.70
CA VAL A 170 -8.99 4.23 -4.58
C VAL A 170 -8.05 3.96 -3.41
N HIS A 171 -8.41 4.42 -2.21
CA HIS A 171 -7.64 4.16 -0.99
C HIS A 171 -8.55 3.99 0.23
N ILE A 172 -7.96 3.62 1.37
CA ILE A 172 -8.67 3.48 2.66
C ILE A 172 -8.03 4.41 3.69
N GLY A 173 -8.49 5.66 3.70
CA GLY A 173 -8.26 6.64 4.77
C GLY A 173 -9.42 6.66 5.77
N GLY A 174 -10.65 6.76 5.26
CA GLY A 174 -11.93 6.68 5.97
C GLY A 174 -12.78 5.49 5.54
N ASP A 175 -13.90 5.77 4.85
CA ASP A 175 -14.87 4.74 4.43
C ASP A 175 -14.31 3.87 3.27
N PRO A 176 -14.62 2.57 3.21
CA PRO A 176 -14.26 1.70 2.09
C PRO A 176 -15.11 2.02 0.83
N PRO A 177 -14.65 1.66 -0.38
CA PRO A 177 -15.42 1.88 -1.59
C PRO A 177 -16.69 1.00 -1.63
N HIS A 178 -17.85 1.60 -1.91
CA HIS A 178 -19.12 0.88 -2.07
C HIS A 178 -19.36 0.49 -3.55
N TRP A 179 -18.63 -0.51 -4.03
CA TRP A 179 -18.69 -0.97 -5.43
C TRP A 179 -19.96 -1.74 -5.83
N ASP A 180 -20.80 -2.08 -4.86
CA ASP A 180 -22.15 -2.58 -5.07
C ASP A 180 -23.10 -1.48 -5.60
N ILE A 181 -22.83 -0.22 -5.27
CA ILE A 181 -23.65 0.94 -5.64
C ILE A 181 -22.96 1.78 -6.72
N HIS A 182 -21.67 2.05 -6.57
CA HIS A 182 -20.93 2.99 -7.43
C HIS A 182 -19.78 2.29 -8.15
N ARG A 183 -19.77 2.38 -9.50
CA ARG A 183 -18.74 1.75 -10.35
C ARG A 183 -18.19 2.72 -11.40
N PRO A 184 -17.40 3.73 -11.01
CA PRO A 184 -16.79 4.62 -11.99
C PRO A 184 -15.83 3.84 -12.92
N ALA A 185 -15.84 4.19 -14.20
CA ALA A 185 -15.04 3.50 -15.22
C ALA A 185 -13.52 3.70 -15.05
N ARG A 186 -13.11 4.76 -14.35
CA ARG A 186 -11.71 5.23 -14.24
C ARG A 186 -11.04 4.91 -12.89
N GLU A 187 -11.58 3.98 -12.10
CA GLU A 187 -10.89 3.43 -10.92
C GLU A 187 -9.84 2.39 -11.34
N ARG A 188 -8.72 2.91 -11.85
CA ARG A 188 -7.63 2.11 -12.41
C ARG A 188 -6.37 2.10 -11.54
N PHE A 189 -6.40 2.74 -10.39
CA PHE A 189 -5.26 2.87 -9.50
C PHE A 189 -5.71 2.62 -8.06
N LEU A 190 -5.13 1.62 -7.40
CA LEU A 190 -5.60 1.14 -6.11
C LEU A 190 -4.45 1.09 -5.10
N GLU A 191 -4.65 1.75 -3.97
CA GLU A 191 -3.68 1.83 -2.89
C GLU A 191 -3.70 0.55 -2.04
N VAL A 192 -2.75 -0.34 -2.30
CA VAL A 192 -2.59 -1.61 -1.57
C VAL A 192 -1.92 -1.44 -0.22
N CYS A 193 -1.23 -0.32 -0.01
CA CYS A 193 -0.64 0.02 1.27
C CYS A 193 -0.61 1.54 1.46
N SER A 194 -1.11 1.97 2.63
CA SER A 194 -1.11 3.36 3.04
C SER A 194 -0.27 3.56 4.29
N GLY A 195 -0.10 4.83 4.72
CA GLY A 195 0.41 5.13 6.06
C GLY A 195 -0.37 4.42 7.17
N PHE A 196 -1.66 4.15 6.98
CA PHE A 196 -2.53 3.47 7.95
C PHE A 196 -2.46 1.93 7.89
N GLY A 197 -1.68 1.36 6.96
CA GLY A 197 -1.43 -0.07 6.87
C GLY A 197 -1.69 -0.66 5.49
N CYS A 198 -1.57 -1.99 5.40
CA CYS A 198 -1.82 -2.72 4.16
C CYS A 198 -3.32 -3.04 3.98
N ALA A 199 -3.78 -2.86 2.75
CA ALA A 199 -5.13 -3.08 2.26
C ALA A 199 -5.15 -4.00 1.03
N GLU A 200 -4.25 -5.00 0.96
CA GLU A 200 -4.24 -5.99 -0.14
C GLU A 200 -5.59 -6.71 -0.31
N TRP A 201 -6.37 -6.86 0.77
CA TRP A 201 -7.74 -7.37 0.69
C TRP A 201 -8.64 -6.54 -0.22
N LEU A 202 -8.43 -5.23 -0.31
CA LEU A 202 -9.19 -4.34 -1.19
C LEU A 202 -8.85 -4.61 -2.66
N LEU A 203 -7.57 -4.88 -2.97
CA LEU A 203 -7.17 -5.32 -4.30
C LEU A 203 -7.90 -6.61 -4.67
N GLN A 204 -7.93 -7.59 -3.75
CA GLN A 204 -8.59 -8.87 -3.97
C GLN A 204 -10.11 -8.72 -4.12
N GLU A 205 -10.75 -7.81 -3.39
CA GLU A 205 -12.16 -7.47 -3.58
C GLU A 205 -12.41 -6.85 -4.95
N ALA A 206 -11.60 -5.86 -5.34
CA ALA A 206 -11.70 -5.21 -6.66
C ALA A 206 -11.60 -6.23 -7.80
N LEU A 207 -10.59 -7.09 -7.76
CA LEU A 207 -10.33 -8.12 -8.76
C LEU A 207 -11.48 -9.13 -8.87
N GLN A 208 -12.06 -9.55 -7.74
CA GLN A 208 -13.22 -10.45 -7.73
C GLN A 208 -14.50 -9.79 -8.27
N LEU A 209 -14.62 -8.46 -8.15
CA LEU A 209 -15.72 -7.69 -8.72
C LEU A 209 -15.50 -7.32 -10.21
N GLY A 210 -14.38 -7.76 -10.80
CA GLY A 210 -14.05 -7.58 -12.20
C GLY A 210 -13.31 -6.29 -12.52
N TYR A 211 -12.81 -5.55 -11.52
CA TYR A 211 -11.90 -4.43 -11.77
C TYR A 211 -10.51 -4.93 -12.15
N GLU A 212 -9.81 -4.13 -12.94
CA GLU A 212 -8.43 -4.38 -13.33
C GLU A 212 -7.54 -3.18 -12.98
N PRO A 213 -7.27 -2.90 -11.68
CA PRO A 213 -6.47 -1.76 -11.27
C PRO A 213 -4.96 -2.03 -11.35
N GLY A 214 -4.17 -0.99 -11.55
CA GLY A 214 -2.75 -0.97 -11.18
C GLY A 214 -2.62 -0.73 -9.68
N VAL A 215 -1.58 -1.28 -9.06
CA VAL A 215 -1.35 -1.11 -7.62
C VAL A 215 -0.49 0.12 -7.35
N CYS A 216 -0.80 0.81 -6.26
CA CYS A 216 0.05 1.84 -5.69
C CYS A 216 0.21 1.67 -4.18
N ALA A 217 1.17 2.39 -3.63
CA ALA A 217 1.30 2.58 -2.20
C ALA A 217 1.69 4.03 -1.93
N ALA A 218 1.16 4.60 -0.86
CA ALA A 218 1.35 6.01 -0.56
C ALA A 218 1.30 6.30 0.93
N SER A 219 1.86 7.44 1.32
CA SER A 219 1.99 7.75 2.74
C SER A 219 0.70 8.23 3.39
N ASP A 220 -0.23 8.76 2.58
CA ASP A 220 -1.37 9.55 3.04
C ASP A 220 -0.84 10.71 3.94
N LEU A 221 0.39 11.19 3.74
CA LEU A 221 1.10 11.98 4.75
C LEU A 221 0.37 13.28 5.12
N HIS A 222 0.11 13.45 6.42
CA HIS A 222 -0.45 14.68 7.00
C HIS A 222 0.60 15.60 7.64
N LEU A 223 1.80 15.07 7.93
CA LEU A 223 2.89 15.86 8.53
C LEU A 223 3.81 16.50 7.49
N GLY A 224 4.66 17.41 7.95
CA GLY A 224 5.63 18.15 7.13
C GLY A 224 6.92 17.38 6.81
N TRP A 225 6.84 16.12 6.37
CA TRP A 225 8.04 15.29 6.17
C TRP A 225 8.00 14.41 4.89
N MET A 226 7.63 14.98 3.75
CA MET A 226 7.48 14.25 2.50
C MET A 226 8.80 13.59 2.04
N GLY A 227 8.76 12.29 1.78
CA GLY A 227 9.94 11.49 1.42
C GLY A 227 10.91 11.25 2.57
N GLY A 228 10.48 11.45 3.81
CA GLY A 228 11.22 11.02 4.98
C GLY A 228 11.46 9.51 5.07
N PRO A 229 12.41 9.06 5.91
CA PRO A 229 12.51 7.65 6.27
C PRO A 229 11.22 7.22 6.99
N ARG A 230 10.78 5.99 6.69
CA ARG A 230 9.61 5.40 7.34
C ARG A 230 9.73 5.53 8.85
N SER A 231 8.71 6.09 9.47
CA SER A 231 8.67 6.34 10.91
C SER A 231 7.29 6.02 11.44
N VAL A 232 7.24 5.20 12.48
CA VAL A 232 5.99 4.89 13.18
C VAL A 232 5.57 6.12 13.98
N GLU A 233 4.36 6.59 13.70
CA GLU A 233 3.73 7.70 14.40
C GLU A 233 2.70 7.16 15.38
N THR A 234 3.01 7.34 16.66
CA THR A 234 2.22 6.81 17.77
C THR A 234 0.87 7.50 17.96
N PHE A 235 0.62 8.62 17.28
CA PHE A 235 -0.60 9.41 17.36
C PHE A 235 -1.45 9.38 16.09
N ARG A 236 -0.98 8.71 15.02
CA ARG A 236 -1.62 8.73 13.70
C ARG A 236 -2.38 7.43 13.37
N GLY A 237 -2.26 6.39 14.20
CA GLY A 237 -3.03 5.15 14.03
C GLY A 237 -4.55 5.37 14.12
N ARG A 238 -5.32 4.31 13.87
CA ARG A 238 -6.77 4.33 14.12
C ARG A 238 -7.02 4.30 15.62
N PHE A 239 -7.69 5.34 16.13
CA PHE A 239 -8.10 5.44 17.52
C PHE A 239 -9.61 5.48 17.62
N GLY A 240 -10.15 4.65 18.50
CA GLY A 240 -11.58 4.65 18.81
C GLY A 240 -12.21 3.31 18.48
N GLN A 241 -13.54 3.33 18.40
CA GLN A 241 -14.34 2.14 18.22
C GLN A 241 -14.26 1.67 16.76
N LYS A 242 -13.56 0.55 16.51
CA LYS A 242 -13.52 -0.15 15.22
C LYS A 242 -14.11 -1.53 15.48
N TYR A 243 -15.33 -1.77 14.98
CA TYR A 243 -16.24 -2.78 15.56
C TYR A 243 -16.59 -2.40 17.01
N PRO A 244 -17.31 -3.21 17.81
CA PRO A 244 -17.62 -2.80 19.17
C PRO A 244 -16.41 -2.86 20.12
N MET A 245 -15.18 -2.89 19.58
CA MET A 245 -13.91 -2.88 20.30
C MET A 245 -13.16 -1.57 20.05
N ARG A 246 -12.35 -1.16 21.03
CA ARG A 246 -11.55 0.06 20.99
C ARG A 246 -10.17 -0.23 20.40
N GLN A 247 -10.06 -0.10 19.08
CA GLN A 247 -8.76 -0.20 18.42
C GLN A 247 -7.87 0.99 18.80
N ARG A 248 -6.58 0.68 19.04
CA ARG A 248 -5.53 1.68 19.28
C ARG A 248 -4.31 1.28 18.46
N ASP A 249 -4.29 1.71 17.21
CA ASP A 249 -3.20 1.38 16.29
C ASP A 249 -2.06 2.42 16.34
N SER A 250 -1.02 2.16 15.55
CA SER A 250 -0.09 3.17 15.04
C SER A 250 -0.26 3.28 13.53
N ALA A 251 0.30 4.32 12.94
CA ALA A 251 0.41 4.46 11.50
C ALA A 251 1.82 4.92 11.15
N TYR A 252 2.18 4.82 9.89
CA TYR A 252 3.41 5.41 9.38
C TYR A 252 3.17 6.87 9.04
N GLY A 253 4.11 7.71 9.45
CA GLY A 253 4.17 9.09 9.02
C GLY A 253 4.47 9.21 7.56
N THR A 254 5.54 8.53 7.16
CA THR A 254 6.07 8.48 5.80
C THR A 254 6.38 7.03 5.49
N GLY A 255 6.56 6.66 4.23
CA GLY A 255 7.05 5.33 3.90
C GLY A 255 6.43 4.81 2.63
N PRO A 256 5.20 4.27 2.66
CA PRO A 256 4.66 3.56 1.51
C PRO A 256 4.75 4.39 0.26
N VAL A 257 5.35 3.81 -0.77
CA VAL A 257 5.76 4.50 -1.98
C VAL A 257 5.49 3.65 -3.19
N THR A 258 5.19 4.35 -4.28
CA THR A 258 4.90 3.78 -5.57
C THR A 258 6.12 3.88 -6.47
N ALA A 259 6.38 2.82 -7.20
CA ALA A 259 7.23 2.84 -8.37
C ALA A 259 6.36 2.85 -9.64
N ILE A 260 6.69 3.72 -10.59
CA ILE A 260 6.13 3.74 -11.95
C ILE A 260 7.23 3.29 -12.89
N GLN A 261 6.94 2.29 -13.72
CA GLN A 261 7.85 1.82 -14.76
C GLN A 261 7.51 2.56 -16.06
N ALA A 262 8.42 3.38 -16.55
CA ALA A 262 8.19 4.22 -17.73
C ALA A 262 9.49 4.41 -18.55
N PRO A 263 9.42 4.69 -19.86
CA PRO A 263 10.61 4.87 -20.69
C PRO A 263 11.42 6.11 -20.31
N GLU A 264 10.74 7.16 -19.86
CA GLU A 264 11.34 8.45 -19.48
C GLU A 264 10.58 9.13 -18.33
N LEU A 265 11.26 10.04 -17.63
CA LEU A 265 10.71 10.84 -16.53
C LEU A 265 9.97 12.06 -17.08
N THR A 266 8.86 11.85 -17.76
CA THR A 266 8.00 12.92 -18.26
C THR A 266 6.57 12.68 -17.80
N ARG A 267 5.78 13.74 -17.65
CA ARG A 267 4.37 13.66 -17.25
C ARG A 267 3.56 12.71 -18.11
N ASP A 268 3.70 12.80 -19.42
CA ASP A 268 2.99 11.96 -20.39
C ASP A 268 3.42 10.49 -20.31
N SER A 269 4.73 10.25 -20.17
CA SER A 269 5.30 8.90 -20.03
C SER A 269 4.84 8.25 -18.72
N LEU A 270 4.90 8.96 -17.59
CA LEU A 270 4.41 8.45 -16.30
C LEU A 270 2.90 8.22 -16.32
N TRP A 271 2.11 9.15 -16.89
CA TRP A 271 0.66 9.00 -17.01
C TRP A 271 0.27 7.76 -17.83
N THR A 272 0.92 7.59 -18.98
CA THR A 272 0.72 6.42 -19.86
C THR A 272 1.05 5.12 -19.13
N ALA A 273 2.13 5.10 -18.35
CA ALA A 273 2.51 3.94 -17.54
C ALA A 273 1.51 3.63 -16.43
N ILE A 274 0.93 4.64 -15.76
CA ILE A 274 -0.12 4.42 -14.76
C ILE A 274 -1.40 3.87 -15.42
N GLU A 275 -1.83 4.43 -16.55
CA GLU A 275 -2.98 3.93 -17.31
C GLU A 275 -2.77 2.49 -17.80
N ALA A 276 -1.53 2.13 -18.14
CA ALA A 276 -1.12 0.76 -18.48
C ALA A 276 -0.86 -0.13 -17.24
N ARG A 277 -0.99 0.42 -16.03
CA ARG A 277 -0.80 -0.28 -14.74
C ARG A 277 0.61 -0.83 -14.55
N HIS A 278 1.60 -0.22 -15.18
CA HIS A 278 3.02 -0.57 -15.02
C HIS A 278 3.57 0.05 -13.72
N THR A 279 2.96 -0.36 -12.60
CA THR A 279 3.21 0.21 -11.27
C THR A 279 3.45 -0.87 -10.23
N VAL A 280 4.22 -0.50 -9.20
CA VAL A 280 4.60 -1.34 -8.06
C VAL A 280 4.33 -0.57 -6.78
N GLY A 281 3.67 -1.19 -5.82
CA GLY A 281 3.46 -0.63 -4.48
C GLY A 281 4.46 -1.24 -3.49
N THR A 282 5.00 -0.45 -2.58
CA THR A 282 5.85 -0.94 -1.48
C THR A 282 5.45 -0.27 -0.18
N SER A 283 5.64 -0.95 0.95
CA SER A 283 5.35 -0.36 2.26
C SER A 283 6.37 0.69 2.72
N GLY A 284 7.45 0.89 1.96
CA GLY A 284 8.46 1.92 2.19
C GLY A 284 9.83 1.56 1.64
N ALA A 285 10.19 0.28 1.65
CA ALA A 285 11.41 -0.22 1.03
C ALA A 285 11.34 -0.08 -0.50
N ARG A 286 12.28 0.65 -1.09
CA ARG A 286 12.39 0.84 -2.55
C ARG A 286 13.00 -0.37 -3.25
N MET A 287 12.36 -1.52 -3.07
CA MET A 287 12.70 -2.77 -3.72
C MET A 287 12.33 -2.74 -5.22
N ILE A 288 13.12 -3.42 -6.04
CA ILE A 288 12.85 -3.57 -7.47
C ILE A 288 12.13 -4.90 -7.66
N LEU A 289 10.89 -4.84 -8.15
CA LEU A 289 10.05 -6.00 -8.41
C LEU A 289 9.68 -6.02 -9.89
N ALA A 290 9.97 -7.13 -10.57
CA ALA A 290 9.57 -7.35 -11.94
C ALA A 290 8.88 -8.71 -12.05
N LEU A 291 7.70 -8.73 -12.67
CA LEU A 291 6.96 -9.93 -13.06
C LEU A 291 6.71 -9.86 -14.56
N HIS A 292 7.06 -10.92 -15.27
CA HIS A 292 6.84 -11.09 -16.69
C HIS A 292 6.13 -12.42 -16.97
N LEU A 293 5.28 -12.41 -17.99
CA LEU A 293 4.67 -13.60 -18.57
C LEU A 293 4.94 -13.58 -20.09
N GLY A 294 5.97 -14.32 -20.51
CA GLY A 294 6.50 -14.17 -21.87
C GLY A 294 7.01 -12.75 -22.13
N ASN A 295 6.42 -12.04 -23.10
CA ASN A 295 6.75 -10.65 -23.41
C ASN A 295 5.92 -9.63 -22.61
N ALA A 296 4.87 -10.07 -21.92
CA ALA A 296 4.05 -9.20 -21.10
C ALA A 296 4.71 -8.94 -19.74
N GLN A 297 4.39 -7.80 -19.13
CA GLN A 297 4.84 -7.43 -17.79
C GLN A 297 3.66 -7.13 -16.86
N ALA A 298 3.93 -7.01 -15.56
CA ALA A 298 2.97 -6.55 -14.56
C ALA A 298 2.16 -5.33 -15.05
N GLY A 299 0.83 -5.44 -15.05
CA GLY A 299 -0.10 -4.45 -15.56
C GLY A 299 -0.75 -4.80 -16.91
N ASP A 300 -0.09 -5.62 -17.72
CA ASP A 300 -0.58 -6.03 -19.04
C ASP A 300 -1.75 -7.04 -18.96
N SER A 301 -2.57 -7.04 -20.01
CA SER A 301 -3.58 -8.08 -20.27
C SER A 301 -3.07 -9.05 -21.34
N VAL A 302 -3.20 -10.35 -21.09
CA VAL A 302 -2.67 -11.42 -21.95
C VAL A 302 -3.77 -12.44 -22.25
N ALA A 303 -4.05 -12.64 -23.53
CA ALA A 303 -4.89 -13.73 -24.00
C ALA A 303 -4.16 -15.07 -23.86
N ILE A 304 -4.80 -16.03 -23.18
CA ILE A 304 -4.24 -17.36 -22.95
C ILE A 304 -5.21 -18.47 -23.37
N GLY A 305 -4.66 -19.48 -24.04
CA GLY A 305 -5.33 -20.71 -24.43
C GLY A 305 -5.13 -21.84 -23.43
N ALA A 306 -6.06 -22.80 -23.42
CA ALA A 306 -6.00 -23.95 -22.51
C ALA A 306 -4.80 -24.90 -22.76
N ARG A 307 -4.06 -24.73 -23.86
CA ARG A 307 -2.87 -25.53 -24.19
C ARG A 307 -1.57 -24.76 -23.96
N ASP A 308 -1.67 -23.52 -23.50
CA ASP A 308 -0.50 -22.67 -23.32
C ASP A 308 0.27 -23.08 -22.06
N GLN A 309 1.58 -22.93 -22.15
CA GLN A 309 2.48 -22.96 -21.01
C GLN A 309 2.69 -21.52 -20.54
N LEU A 310 2.46 -21.26 -19.27
CA LEU A 310 2.66 -19.95 -18.65
C LEU A 310 4.01 -19.93 -17.96
N ASP A 311 4.97 -19.24 -18.58
CA ASP A 311 6.32 -19.04 -18.06
C ASP A 311 6.38 -17.70 -17.32
N MET A 312 6.11 -17.73 -16.01
CA MET A 312 6.13 -16.56 -15.15
C MET A 312 7.54 -16.33 -14.65
N HIS A 313 8.24 -15.35 -15.24
CA HIS A 313 9.58 -14.97 -14.83
C HIS A 313 9.52 -13.77 -13.89
N PHE A 314 10.27 -13.80 -12.79
CA PHE A 314 10.31 -12.68 -11.87
C PHE A 314 11.69 -12.44 -11.27
N ARG A 315 11.96 -11.15 -11.02
CA ARG A 315 13.17 -10.62 -10.39
C ARG A 315 12.79 -9.76 -9.19
N VAL A 316 13.47 -9.98 -8.08
CA VAL A 316 13.31 -9.24 -6.83
C VAL A 316 14.69 -8.79 -6.37
N HIS A 317 14.89 -7.48 -6.24
CA HIS A 317 16.05 -6.89 -5.58
C HIS A 317 15.57 -6.12 -4.36
N ALA A 318 15.92 -6.61 -3.17
CA ALA A 318 15.40 -6.13 -1.90
C ALA A 318 16.31 -5.07 -1.25
N CYS A 319 15.77 -4.35 -0.27
CA CYS A 319 16.51 -3.44 0.59
C CYS A 319 17.05 -4.12 1.85
N ALA A 320 16.43 -5.21 2.29
CA ALA A 320 16.83 -6.08 3.40
C ALA A 320 16.64 -7.56 3.02
N PRO A 321 17.18 -8.52 3.79
CA PRO A 321 17.01 -9.94 3.51
C PRO A 321 15.56 -10.32 3.21
N LEU A 322 15.36 -11.11 2.15
CA LEU A 322 14.03 -11.57 1.77
C LEU A 322 13.56 -12.69 2.70
N ALA A 323 12.36 -12.53 3.26
CA ALA A 323 11.70 -13.55 4.08
C ALA A 323 10.83 -14.47 3.23
N ARG A 324 10.09 -13.90 2.27
CA ARG A 324 9.11 -14.65 1.46
C ARG A 324 8.79 -13.98 0.14
N ILE A 325 8.58 -14.79 -0.90
CA ILE A 325 8.01 -14.35 -2.19
C ILE A 325 6.82 -15.25 -2.52
N ASP A 326 5.64 -14.66 -2.62
CA ASP A 326 4.41 -15.33 -3.01
C ASP A 326 4.02 -14.97 -4.45
N VAL A 327 3.70 -16.00 -5.24
CA VAL A 327 2.99 -15.85 -6.52
C VAL A 327 1.51 -16.07 -6.24
N ILE A 328 0.70 -15.03 -6.44
CA ILE A 328 -0.74 -15.08 -6.17
C ILE A 328 -1.48 -15.14 -7.50
N ALA A 329 -2.38 -16.11 -7.65
CA ALA A 329 -3.18 -16.31 -8.86
C ALA A 329 -4.65 -16.47 -8.48
N GLY A 330 -5.50 -15.57 -8.97
CA GLY A 330 -6.88 -15.50 -8.48
C GLY A 330 -6.93 -15.22 -6.97
N VAL A 331 -7.85 -15.90 -6.29
CA VAL A 331 -8.02 -15.85 -4.83
C VAL A 331 -7.10 -16.82 -4.07
N HIS A 332 -6.06 -17.33 -4.72
CA HIS A 332 -5.18 -18.36 -4.18
C HIS A 332 -3.71 -17.95 -4.23
N ARG A 333 -2.94 -18.45 -3.26
CA ARG A 333 -1.49 -18.42 -3.33
C ARG A 333 -1.01 -19.63 -4.11
N LEU A 334 -0.54 -19.38 -5.34
CA LEU A 334 -0.13 -20.40 -6.29
C LEU A 334 1.21 -21.04 -5.89
N HIS A 335 2.14 -20.23 -5.41
CA HIS A 335 3.44 -20.70 -4.96
C HIS A 335 4.06 -19.76 -3.92
N THR A 336 4.91 -20.31 -3.06
CA THR A 336 5.72 -19.56 -2.10
C THR A 336 7.17 -19.99 -2.22
N TYR A 337 8.06 -19.04 -2.39
CA TYR A 337 9.50 -19.23 -2.29
C TYR A 337 9.99 -18.77 -0.91
N ASP A 338 10.85 -19.59 -0.31
CA ASP A 338 11.70 -19.21 0.83
C ASP A 338 13.07 -18.77 0.27
N PRO A 339 13.36 -17.45 0.28
CA PRO A 339 14.57 -16.95 -0.31
C PRO A 339 15.84 -17.22 0.49
N GLN A 340 15.72 -17.79 1.70
CA GLN A 340 16.82 -18.02 2.64
C GLN A 340 17.62 -16.74 2.91
N GLU A 341 16.93 -15.65 3.22
CA GLU A 341 17.52 -14.35 3.59
C GLU A 341 18.39 -13.70 2.49
N ARG A 342 18.27 -14.14 1.23
CA ARG A 342 18.96 -13.49 0.10
C ARG A 342 18.42 -12.08 -0.15
N LEU A 343 19.26 -11.18 -0.64
CA LEU A 343 18.86 -9.82 -1.06
C LEU A 343 18.33 -9.77 -2.50
N ASP A 344 18.74 -10.74 -3.32
CA ASP A 344 18.44 -10.79 -4.74
C ASP A 344 17.90 -12.18 -5.08
N TRP A 345 16.78 -12.22 -5.80
CA TRP A 345 16.12 -13.44 -6.21
C TRP A 345 15.62 -13.34 -7.64
N GLU A 346 15.84 -14.40 -8.42
CA GLU A 346 15.35 -14.55 -9.77
C GLU A 346 14.89 -15.98 -9.96
N ALA A 347 13.69 -16.16 -10.51
CA ALA A 347 13.14 -17.48 -10.78
C ALA A 347 12.11 -17.44 -11.91
N THR A 348 11.84 -18.62 -12.47
CA THR A 348 10.75 -18.84 -13.41
C THR A 348 9.85 -19.94 -12.87
N LEU A 349 8.55 -19.65 -12.78
CA LEU A 349 7.50 -20.63 -12.49
C LEU A 349 6.79 -20.97 -13.80
N SER A 350 7.04 -22.17 -14.31
CA SER A 350 6.44 -22.67 -15.55
C SER A 350 5.31 -23.64 -15.22
N LEU A 351 4.08 -23.27 -15.56
CA LEU A 351 2.89 -24.11 -15.34
C LEU A 351 1.98 -24.10 -16.57
N PRO A 352 1.30 -25.20 -16.91
CA PRO A 352 0.28 -25.15 -17.95
C PRO A 352 -0.87 -24.22 -17.52
N ALA A 353 -1.50 -23.52 -18.46
CA ALA A 353 -2.60 -22.58 -18.18
C ALA A 353 -3.78 -23.24 -17.44
N THR A 354 -3.92 -24.56 -17.56
CA THR A 354 -4.92 -25.38 -16.86
C THR A 354 -4.65 -25.55 -15.36
N GLU A 355 -3.47 -25.20 -14.87
CA GLU A 355 -3.09 -25.26 -13.45
C GLU A 355 -3.04 -23.88 -12.78
N VAL A 356 -3.18 -22.80 -13.55
CA VAL A 356 -3.16 -21.42 -13.02
C VAL A 356 -4.60 -20.93 -12.80
N PRO A 357 -5.06 -20.83 -11.54
CA PRO A 357 -6.42 -20.40 -11.23
C PRO A 357 -6.61 -18.89 -11.43
N GLY A 358 -7.86 -18.46 -11.46
CA GLY A 358 -8.24 -17.05 -11.56
C GLY A 358 -7.98 -16.40 -12.92
N ARG A 359 -8.11 -15.06 -12.92
CA ARG A 359 -7.94 -14.20 -14.10
C ARG A 359 -6.83 -13.17 -13.93
N TRP A 360 -6.01 -13.32 -12.90
CA TRP A 360 -4.91 -12.40 -12.60
C TRP A 360 -3.77 -13.15 -11.91
N VAL A 361 -2.55 -12.66 -12.08
CA VAL A 361 -1.37 -13.11 -11.34
C VAL A 361 -0.55 -11.91 -10.90
N TYR A 362 -0.10 -11.87 -9.64
CA TYR A 362 0.82 -10.85 -9.14
C TYR A 362 1.81 -11.42 -8.13
N LEU A 363 2.89 -10.68 -7.87
CA LEU A 363 3.85 -11.00 -6.82
C LEU A 363 3.56 -10.22 -5.55
N ARG A 364 3.70 -10.88 -4.41
CA ARG A 364 3.81 -10.27 -3.10
C ARG A 364 5.13 -10.68 -2.46
N VAL A 365 5.88 -9.72 -1.96
CA VAL A 365 7.20 -9.92 -1.37
C VAL A 365 7.22 -9.39 0.06
N GLU A 366 7.84 -10.15 0.95
CA GLU A 366 8.08 -9.81 2.35
C GLU A 366 9.58 -9.88 2.64
N GLN A 367 10.11 -8.83 3.27
CA GLN A 367 11.46 -8.79 3.79
C GLN A 367 11.48 -9.17 5.29
N ALA A 368 12.63 -9.61 5.79
CA ALA A 368 12.84 -10.00 7.18
C ALA A 368 12.66 -8.84 8.18
N ASP A 369 12.73 -7.58 7.72
CA ASP A 369 12.43 -6.38 8.50
C ASP A 369 10.94 -6.01 8.50
N GLY A 370 10.08 -6.86 7.92
CA GLY A 370 8.62 -6.69 7.89
C GLY A 370 8.14 -5.71 6.82
N GLU A 371 9.00 -5.27 5.91
CA GLU A 371 8.64 -4.49 4.72
C GLU A 371 8.04 -5.38 3.63
N TRP A 372 7.09 -4.82 2.88
CA TRP A 372 6.34 -5.51 1.84
C TRP A 372 6.41 -4.81 0.49
N GLY A 373 6.21 -5.57 -0.58
CA GLY A 373 6.02 -5.03 -1.92
C GLY A 373 5.10 -5.89 -2.78
N TRP A 374 4.42 -5.23 -3.72
CA TRP A 374 3.42 -5.81 -4.62
C TRP A 374 3.62 -5.30 -6.04
N THR A 375 3.62 -6.21 -7.01
CA THR A 375 3.49 -5.81 -8.42
C THR A 375 2.04 -5.54 -8.75
N SER A 376 1.77 -4.75 -9.80
CA SER A 376 0.46 -4.80 -10.44
C SER A 376 0.18 -6.20 -10.99
N PRO A 377 -1.10 -6.61 -11.10
CA PRO A 377 -1.43 -7.89 -11.70
C PRO A 377 -1.17 -7.93 -13.21
N ILE A 378 -0.75 -9.09 -13.70
CA ILE A 378 -0.93 -9.47 -15.10
C ILE A 378 -2.34 -10.07 -15.22
N TYR A 379 -3.14 -9.52 -16.12
CA TYR A 379 -4.52 -9.95 -16.36
C TYR A 379 -4.56 -11.05 -17.41
N LEU A 380 -5.27 -12.14 -17.10
CA LEU A 380 -5.33 -13.35 -17.92
C LEU A 380 -6.70 -13.44 -18.61
N GLU A 381 -6.73 -13.05 -19.87
CA GLU A 381 -7.90 -13.15 -20.73
C GLU A 381 -8.06 -14.60 -21.19
N ARG A 382 -9.13 -15.25 -20.71
CA ARG A 382 -9.45 -16.65 -21.04
C ARG A 382 -10.94 -16.83 -21.29
N ASP A 383 -11.26 -17.59 -22.33
CA ASP A 383 -12.65 -17.88 -22.76
C ASP A 383 -13.39 -18.83 -21.81
N LYS A 384 -12.64 -19.63 -21.05
CA LYS A 384 -13.18 -20.66 -20.16
C LYS A 384 -13.15 -20.18 -18.71
N ILE A 385 -14.07 -20.75 -17.92
CA ILE A 385 -14.02 -20.65 -16.45
C ILE A 385 -12.62 -21.07 -15.99
N PRO A 386 -11.94 -20.27 -15.13
CA PRO A 386 -10.64 -20.66 -14.60
C PRO A 386 -10.66 -22.05 -13.97
N PRO A 387 -9.55 -22.81 -14.04
CA PRO A 387 -9.50 -24.13 -13.43
C PRO A 387 -9.77 -24.06 -11.92
N ALA A 388 -10.38 -25.11 -11.39
CA ALA A 388 -10.56 -25.25 -9.95
C ALA A 388 -9.20 -25.33 -9.25
N ALA A 389 -9.06 -24.60 -8.15
CA ALA A 389 -7.82 -24.52 -7.36
C ALA A 389 -7.83 -25.51 -6.18
N GLU A 390 -8.23 -26.77 -6.44
CA GLU A 390 -8.33 -27.77 -5.37
C GLU A 390 -6.97 -27.96 -4.66
N GLY A 391 -6.95 -27.72 -3.34
CA GLY A 391 -5.76 -27.88 -2.51
C GLY A 391 -4.81 -26.68 -2.46
N LEU A 392 -5.07 -25.59 -3.20
CA LEU A 392 -4.28 -24.36 -3.07
C LEU A 392 -4.77 -23.52 -1.88
N PRO A 393 -3.85 -23.00 -1.05
CA PRO A 393 -4.21 -22.10 0.05
C PRO A 393 -4.83 -20.81 -0.49
N ALA A 394 -5.65 -20.16 0.32
CA ALA A 394 -6.14 -18.82 0.03
C ALA A 394 -4.96 -17.84 -0.07
N TRP A 395 -5.13 -16.77 -0.85
CA TRP A 395 -4.09 -15.76 -1.08
C TRP A 395 -3.53 -15.14 0.23
N ASN A 396 -4.36 -15.05 1.28
CA ASN A 396 -3.99 -14.50 2.59
C ASN A 396 -3.86 -15.53 3.71
N ASP A 397 -3.87 -16.83 3.41
CA ASP A 397 -3.61 -17.84 4.44
C ASP A 397 -2.26 -17.58 5.10
N CYS A 398 -2.24 -17.51 6.44
CA CYS A 398 -1.00 -17.38 7.18
C CYS A 398 -0.05 -18.52 6.81
N ALA A 399 1.22 -18.20 6.55
CA ALA A 399 2.24 -19.23 6.39
C ALA A 399 2.42 -20.07 7.67
N CYS A 400 2.07 -19.50 8.83
CA CYS A 400 1.89 -20.20 10.09
C CYS A 400 0.55 -20.96 10.03
N GLY A 401 0.60 -22.25 9.69
CA GLY A 401 -0.56 -23.06 9.30
C GLY A 401 -1.81 -22.99 10.19
N GLU A 402 -2.94 -23.42 9.62
CA GLU A 402 -4.25 -23.53 10.28
C GLU A 402 -4.25 -24.52 11.46
N SER A 403 -3.23 -25.38 11.58
CA SER A 403 -3.03 -26.23 12.75
C SER A 403 -2.49 -25.41 13.92
N GLY A 404 -3.23 -25.38 15.03
CA GLY A 404 -2.91 -24.66 16.27
C GLY A 404 -1.64 -25.11 17.02
N GLU A 405 -0.59 -25.52 16.32
CA GLU A 405 0.71 -25.90 16.89
C GLU A 405 1.82 -25.44 15.95
N VAL A 406 2.44 -24.29 16.25
CA VAL A 406 3.92 -24.15 16.28
C VAL A 406 4.24 -23.03 17.27
N ALA A 407 4.36 -23.38 18.54
CA ALA A 407 5.13 -22.56 19.47
C ALA A 407 6.61 -22.89 19.22
N LEU A 408 7.36 -21.95 18.65
CA LEU A 408 8.82 -22.00 18.73
C LEU A 408 9.19 -21.74 20.20
N GLU A 409 9.81 -22.75 20.82
CA GLU A 409 10.28 -22.68 22.21
C GLU A 409 11.28 -21.51 22.36
N GLY A 410 10.93 -20.52 23.20
CA GLY A 410 11.87 -19.52 23.71
C GLY A 410 11.36 -18.08 23.76
N ASP A 411 10.38 -17.70 22.94
CA ASP A 411 9.90 -16.31 22.80
C ASP A 411 8.38 -16.26 22.68
N SER A 412 7.69 -16.66 23.75
CA SER A 412 6.25 -16.91 23.69
C SER A 412 5.43 -15.66 23.99
N ALA A 413 4.48 -15.33 23.11
CA ALA A 413 3.43 -14.34 23.37
C ALA A 413 2.70 -14.53 24.72
N ALA A 414 2.81 -15.71 25.33
CA ALA A 414 2.25 -16.02 26.65
C ALA A 414 2.71 -15.07 27.76
N VAL A 415 3.93 -14.51 27.68
CA VAL A 415 4.43 -13.54 28.68
C VAL A 415 3.59 -12.26 28.72
N HIS A 416 2.97 -11.90 27.59
CA HIS A 416 2.10 -10.72 27.47
C HIS A 416 0.62 -11.03 27.71
N LEU A 417 0.25 -12.30 27.98
CA LEU A 417 -1.14 -12.69 28.14
C LEU A 417 -1.81 -12.02 29.36
N ALA A 418 -1.07 -11.87 30.46
CA ALA A 418 -1.59 -11.21 31.66
C ALA A 418 -1.87 -9.72 31.42
N GLU A 419 -0.99 -9.03 30.69
CA GLU A 419 -1.16 -7.63 30.32
C GLU A 419 -2.34 -7.45 29.38
N LEU A 420 -2.46 -8.28 28.34
CA LEU A 420 -3.59 -8.26 27.42
C LEU A 420 -4.91 -8.52 28.17
N ARG A 421 -4.98 -9.52 29.05
CA ARG A 421 -6.20 -9.79 29.84
C ARG A 421 -6.58 -8.59 30.70
N SER A 422 -5.61 -7.96 31.36
CA SER A 422 -5.87 -6.77 32.15
C SER A 422 -6.39 -5.60 31.30
N TYR A 423 -5.91 -5.45 30.06
CA TYR A 423 -6.46 -4.49 29.12
C TYR A 423 -7.90 -4.83 28.74
N LEU A 424 -8.17 -6.08 28.33
CA LEU A 424 -9.50 -6.53 27.92
C LEU A 424 -10.53 -6.45 29.05
N GLU A 425 -10.13 -6.59 30.32
CA GLU A 425 -10.99 -6.41 31.49
C GLU A 425 -11.36 -4.94 31.76
N ARG A 426 -10.44 -4.01 31.44
CA ARG A 426 -10.60 -2.59 31.76
C ARG A 426 -11.23 -1.79 30.64
N GLU A 427 -10.83 -2.07 29.40
CA GLU A 427 -11.17 -1.27 28.22
C GLU A 427 -12.22 -1.96 27.34
N GLU A 428 -12.40 -3.28 27.49
CA GLU A 428 -13.31 -4.11 26.69
C GLU A 428 -14.27 -4.92 27.58
N GLN A 429 -15.10 -5.75 26.94
CA GLN A 429 -15.89 -6.77 27.63
C GLN A 429 -15.22 -8.13 27.50
N ILE A 430 -14.31 -8.46 28.43
CA ILE A 430 -13.49 -9.69 28.37
C ILE A 430 -14.29 -10.99 28.16
N ASP A 431 -15.53 -11.07 28.65
CA ASP A 431 -16.39 -12.26 28.48
C ASP A 431 -16.76 -12.53 27.01
N ARG A 432 -16.58 -11.55 26.12
CA ARG A 432 -16.72 -11.74 24.68
C ARG A 432 -15.50 -12.41 24.04
N PHE A 433 -14.35 -12.47 24.71
CA PHE A 433 -13.09 -13.01 24.19
C PHE A 433 -12.88 -14.45 24.67
N ASN A 434 -13.48 -15.39 23.96
CA ASN A 434 -13.44 -16.82 24.30
C ASN A 434 -12.16 -17.48 23.77
N ASP A 435 -11.66 -18.49 24.48
CA ASP A 435 -10.50 -19.28 24.07
C ASP A 435 -9.25 -18.44 23.71
N LEU A 436 -8.95 -17.39 24.50
CA LEU A 436 -7.80 -16.53 24.25
C LEU A 436 -6.48 -17.30 24.43
N THR A 437 -5.81 -17.60 23.32
CA THR A 437 -4.57 -18.38 23.26
C THR A 437 -3.42 -17.60 22.63
N PRO A 438 -2.21 -17.60 23.22
CA PRO A 438 -1.02 -17.06 22.57
C PRO A 438 -0.72 -17.78 21.24
N ALA A 439 -0.30 -17.03 20.21
CA ALA A 439 0.04 -17.57 18.90
C ALA A 439 1.53 -17.40 18.56
N GLY A 440 2.18 -16.30 18.99
CA GLY A 440 3.60 -16.07 18.75
C GLY A 440 3.98 -14.58 18.78
N ILE A 441 5.27 -14.27 18.67
CA ILE A 441 5.75 -12.90 18.48
C ILE A 441 5.89 -12.63 16.98
N LEU A 442 5.39 -11.49 16.51
CA LEU A 442 5.56 -11.01 15.14
C LEU A 442 6.50 -9.81 15.11
N HIS A 443 7.42 -9.82 14.15
CA HIS A 443 8.32 -8.71 13.84
C HIS A 443 7.76 -7.97 12.64
N LEU A 444 7.05 -6.87 12.88
CA LEU A 444 6.41 -6.07 11.84
C LEU A 444 7.15 -4.75 11.66
N ALA A 445 7.03 -4.14 10.49
CA ALA A 445 7.64 -2.82 10.26
C ALA A 445 7.09 -1.71 11.19
N VAL A 446 5.93 -1.92 11.85
CA VAL A 446 5.37 -1.00 12.86
C VAL A 446 5.95 -1.22 14.27
N GLY A 447 6.71 -2.30 14.49
CA GLY A 447 7.21 -2.74 15.79
C GLY A 447 6.85 -4.20 16.09
N ASN A 448 7.38 -4.72 17.19
CA ASN A 448 7.14 -6.08 17.62
C ASN A 448 5.80 -6.21 18.34
N CYS A 449 5.10 -7.32 18.11
CA CYS A 449 3.83 -7.58 18.80
C CYS A 449 3.67 -9.05 19.19
N ALA A 450 2.97 -9.25 20.31
CA ALA A 450 2.47 -10.55 20.71
C ALA A 450 1.14 -10.80 20.01
N GLN A 451 1.07 -11.85 19.20
CA GLN A 451 -0.15 -12.29 18.54
C GLN A 451 -0.90 -13.28 19.42
N PHE A 452 -2.21 -13.10 19.51
CA PHE A 452 -3.14 -14.01 20.18
C PHE A 452 -4.28 -14.36 19.23
N ARG A 453 -4.85 -15.55 19.41
CA ARG A 453 -6.07 -16.00 18.73
C ARG A 453 -7.17 -16.14 19.76
N CYS A 454 -8.40 -15.80 19.38
CA CYS A 454 -9.58 -16.06 20.20
C CYS A 454 -10.83 -16.24 19.32
N ARG A 455 -11.96 -16.48 19.98
CA ARG A 455 -13.31 -16.50 19.42
C ARG A 455 -14.11 -15.37 20.06
N TRP A 456 -14.45 -14.36 19.26
CA TRP A 456 -15.06 -13.14 19.73
C TRP A 456 -16.60 -13.15 19.62
N GLY A 457 -17.29 -12.68 20.66
CA GLY A 457 -18.74 -12.53 20.71
C GLY A 457 -19.51 -13.85 20.83
N GLU A 458 -20.85 -13.74 20.89
CA GLU A 458 -21.77 -14.87 20.99
C GLU A 458 -21.69 -15.81 19.78
N GLN A 459 -21.44 -15.25 18.60
CA GLN A 459 -21.27 -16.00 17.36
C GLN A 459 -19.92 -16.74 17.29
N ARG A 460 -19.04 -16.54 18.28
CA ARG A 460 -17.70 -17.12 18.33
C ARG A 460 -16.92 -16.87 17.03
N LEU A 461 -16.88 -15.62 16.58
CA LEU A 461 -16.16 -15.25 15.36
C LEU A 461 -14.65 -15.44 15.59
N PRO A 462 -13.92 -16.11 14.69
CA PRO A 462 -12.47 -16.20 14.81
C PRO A 462 -11.87 -14.78 14.80
N MET A 463 -10.90 -14.53 15.66
CA MET A 463 -10.24 -13.22 15.72
C MET A 463 -8.77 -13.38 16.09
N THR A 464 -7.96 -12.50 15.51
CA THR A 464 -6.55 -12.32 15.84
C THR A 464 -6.38 -10.98 16.57
N ILE A 465 -5.61 -10.99 17.65
CA ILE A 465 -5.26 -9.80 18.42
C ILE A 465 -3.75 -9.60 18.30
N ARG A 466 -3.31 -8.42 17.85
CA ARG A 466 -1.90 -8.02 17.88
C ARG A 466 -1.69 -7.01 19.00
N TRP A 467 -0.92 -7.40 20.01
CA TRP A 467 -0.56 -6.58 21.17
C TRP A 467 0.87 -6.07 21.04
N PHE A 468 1.04 -4.81 20.69
CA PHE A 468 2.34 -4.18 20.53
C PHE A 468 2.83 -3.66 21.89
N PHE A 469 3.72 -4.43 22.50
CA PHE A 469 4.20 -4.22 23.87
C PHE A 469 5.35 -3.21 23.97
N GLU A 470 5.93 -2.76 22.85
CA GLU A 470 7.11 -1.87 22.84
C GLU A 470 6.77 -0.38 22.99
N PHE A 471 5.48 -0.02 22.86
CA PHE A 471 5.04 1.37 23.00
C PHE A 471 4.83 1.72 24.48
N GLU A 472 5.17 2.96 24.86
CA GLU A 472 4.90 3.51 26.21
C GLU A 472 3.45 3.25 26.65
N ILE A 473 2.53 3.41 25.71
CA ILE A 473 1.15 2.94 25.81
C ILE A 473 0.97 1.85 24.74
N PRO A 474 0.81 0.56 25.13
CA PRO A 474 0.77 -0.56 24.18
C PRO A 474 -0.25 -0.34 23.06
N LYS A 475 0.07 -0.71 21.83
CA LYS A 475 -0.91 -0.65 20.73
C LYS A 475 -1.66 -1.96 20.62
N ILE A 476 -2.92 -1.92 20.20
CA ILE A 476 -3.74 -3.12 20.04
C ILE A 476 -4.53 -3.03 18.74
N ARG A 477 -4.47 -4.11 17.97
CA ARG A 477 -5.22 -4.29 16.74
C ARG A 477 -6.02 -5.59 16.79
N PHE A 478 -7.26 -5.49 16.33
CA PHE A 478 -8.20 -6.60 16.21
C PHE A 478 -8.49 -6.83 14.72
N ASP A 479 -8.30 -8.06 14.25
CA ASP A 479 -8.65 -8.45 12.89
C ASP A 479 -9.53 -9.71 12.95
N PHE A 480 -10.68 -9.71 12.27
CA PHE A 480 -11.54 -10.89 12.23
C PHE A 480 -10.98 -11.96 11.29
N GLY A 481 -10.90 -13.20 11.76
CA GLY A 481 -10.22 -14.32 11.11
C GLY A 481 -8.85 -14.62 11.71
N TRP A 482 -8.24 -15.72 11.25
CA TRP A 482 -6.88 -16.13 11.63
C TRP A 482 -5.86 -15.93 10.50
N ARG A 483 -6.30 -15.35 9.40
CA ARG A 483 -5.51 -15.07 8.19
C ARG A 483 -4.92 -13.67 8.25
N ASP A 484 -3.85 -13.44 7.50
CA ASP A 484 -3.29 -12.11 7.36
C ASP A 484 -4.33 -11.17 6.74
N TYR A 485 -4.31 -9.90 7.18
CA TYR A 485 -5.27 -8.85 6.81
C TYR A 485 -6.75 -9.12 7.13
N GLY A 486 -7.06 -10.12 7.97
CA GLY A 486 -8.44 -10.48 8.32
C GLY A 486 -9.08 -11.36 7.24
N ALA A 487 -9.69 -12.46 7.65
CA ALA A 487 -10.34 -13.41 6.73
C ALA A 487 -11.79 -13.06 6.42
N MET A 488 -12.37 -12.09 7.14
CA MET A 488 -13.80 -11.77 7.08
C MET A 488 -14.04 -10.39 6.45
N PRO A 489 -15.17 -10.19 5.76
CA PRO A 489 -15.53 -8.91 5.12
C PRO A 489 -15.86 -7.88 6.21
N GLU A 490 -14.81 -7.28 6.75
CA GLU A 490 -14.81 -6.36 7.87
C GLU A 490 -15.75 -5.15 7.64
N ASN A 491 -15.87 -4.69 6.39
CA ASN A 491 -16.77 -3.59 6.00
C ASN A 491 -18.27 -3.95 6.14
N GLN A 492 -18.62 -5.23 5.98
CA GLN A 492 -20.00 -5.71 6.12
C GLN A 492 -20.27 -6.12 7.57
N LEU A 493 -19.34 -6.91 8.13
CA LEU A 493 -19.44 -7.44 9.47
C LEU A 493 -19.42 -6.32 10.52
N GLY A 494 -18.63 -5.27 10.30
CA GLY A 494 -18.43 -4.25 11.30
C GLY A 494 -19.67 -3.46 11.70
N PRO A 495 -20.40 -2.87 10.74
CA PRO A 495 -21.67 -2.22 11.01
C PRO A 495 -22.68 -3.16 11.70
N GLU A 496 -22.80 -4.42 11.26
CA GLU A 496 -23.68 -5.40 11.88
C GLU A 496 -23.33 -5.67 13.35
N LEU A 497 -22.04 -5.82 13.64
CA LEU A 497 -21.55 -6.04 15.00
C LEU A 497 -21.74 -4.79 15.87
N MET A 498 -21.53 -3.59 15.34
CA MET A 498 -21.80 -2.35 16.05
C MET A 498 -23.27 -2.27 16.47
N THR A 499 -24.21 -2.45 15.53
CA THR A 499 -25.65 -2.43 15.86
C THR A 499 -26.05 -3.51 16.88
N ARG A 500 -25.43 -4.69 16.83
CA ARG A 500 -25.74 -5.78 17.76
C ARG A 500 -25.22 -5.54 19.18
N TYR A 501 -24.09 -4.85 19.30
CA TYR A 501 -23.30 -4.80 20.53
C TYR A 501 -23.09 -3.38 21.09
N GLU A 502 -23.64 -2.35 20.45
CA GLU A 502 -23.99 -1.03 21.02
C GLU A 502 -24.80 -1.20 22.31
#